data_AF-A0A087AYQ5-F1
#
_entry.id   AF-A0A087AYQ5-F1
#
_cell.length_a   1.000
_cell.length_b   1.000
_cell.length_c   1.000
_cell.angle_alpha   90.00
_cell.angle_beta   90.00
_cell.angle_gamma   90.00
#
_symmetry.space_group_name_H-M   'P 1'
#
loop_
_entity.id
_entity.type
_entity.pdbx_description
1 polymer ?
#
loop_
_entity_poly.entity_id
_entity_poly.type
_entity_poly.pdbx_seq_one_letter_code
_entity_poly.pdbx_strand_id
1 'polypeptide(L)'
;MVGSISVRPQMVDTLAADIRNDSQGISQELDNLDAQVKSLIDQWDGEAREAYYRAQQDWNAKIQEMNQILNQISQATSQIASQYVESDNRSAARF
;
A
#
# COMPACT_ATOMS: atom_id res chain seq x y z
N MET A 1 24.24 -8.08 23.14
CA MET A 1 23.50 -6.88 22.70
C MET A 1 23.01 -7.13 21.29
N VAL A 2 21.79 -7.64 21.14
CA VAL A 2 21.18 -7.72 19.80
C VAL A 2 20.81 -6.30 19.45
N GLY A 3 21.55 -5.74 18.49
CA GLY A 3 21.34 -4.39 17.98
C GLY A 3 19.88 -4.24 17.62
N SER A 4 19.19 -3.39 18.37
CA SER A 4 17.82 -3.01 18.14
C SER A 4 17.73 -2.34 16.79
N ILE A 5 17.43 -3.11 15.74
CA ILE A 5 16.60 -2.61 14.65
C ILE A 5 15.21 -2.45 15.28
N SER A 6 15.09 -1.49 16.21
CA SER A 6 13.82 -1.02 16.72
C SER A 6 13.29 -0.15 15.61
N VAL A 7 12.73 -0.81 14.59
CA VAL A 7 11.87 -0.10 13.65
C VAL A 7 10.77 0.46 14.53
N ARG A 8 10.80 1.77 14.76
CA ARG A 8 9.83 2.44 15.62
C ARG A 8 8.45 2.19 14.99
N PRO A 9 7.49 1.57 15.70
CA PRO A 9 6.18 1.28 15.15
C PRO A 9 5.53 2.53 14.51
N GLN A 10 5.73 3.70 15.14
CA GLN A 10 5.21 4.97 14.62
C GLN A 10 5.78 5.34 13.24
N MET A 11 7.04 5.03 12.95
CA MET A 11 7.66 5.31 11.65
C MET A 11 7.07 4.41 10.56
N VAL A 12 6.77 3.16 10.88
CA VAL A 12 6.15 2.22 9.94
C VAL A 12 4.71 2.62 9.65
N ASP A 13 3.97 3.04 10.69
CA ASP A 13 2.59 3.51 10.53
C ASP A 13 2.52 4.77 9.68
N THR A 14 3.46 5.71 9.88
CA THR A 14 3.56 6.94 9.06
C THR A 14 3.85 6.59 7.60
N LEU A 15 4.87 5.78 7.34
CA LEU A 15 5.22 5.36 5.99
C LEU A 15 4.07 4.59 5.31
N ALA A 16 3.38 3.73 6.05
CA ALA A 16 2.22 3.01 5.51
C ALA A 16 1.05 3.95 5.18
N ALA A 17 0.85 5.02 5.96
CA ALA A 17 -0.14 6.05 5.65
C ALA A 17 0.23 6.83 4.40
N ASP A 18 1.49 7.23 4.26
CA ASP A 18 1.99 7.95 3.08
C ASP A 18 1.82 7.12 1.81
N ILE A 19 2.23 5.85 1.82
CA ILE A 19 2.06 4.96 0.65
C ILE A 19 0.58 4.74 0.32
N ARG A 20 -0.31 4.65 1.33
CA ARG A 20 -1.76 4.57 1.07
C ARG A 20 -2.28 5.84 0.38
N ASN A 21 -1.85 7.01 0.82
CA ASN A 21 -2.24 8.28 0.20
C ASN A 21 -1.75 8.35 -1.24
N ASP A 22 -0.48 7.99 -1.49
CA ASP A 22 0.09 7.93 -2.83
C ASP A 22 -0.67 6.94 -3.72
N SER A 23 -1.03 5.76 -3.17
CA SER A 23 -1.86 4.77 -3.87
C SER A 23 -3.21 5.32 -4.32
N GLN A 24 -3.85 6.11 -3.46
CA GLN A 24 -5.14 6.73 -3.76
C GLN A 24 -4.98 7.80 -4.83
N GLY A 25 -3.91 8.59 -4.77
CA GLY A 25 -3.57 9.57 -5.80
C GLY A 25 -3.35 8.92 -7.17
N ILE A 26 -2.55 7.84 -7.21
CA ILE A 26 -2.33 7.05 -8.44
C ILE A 26 -3.66 6.52 -8.98
N SER A 27 -4.52 5.97 -8.12
CA SER A 27 -5.83 5.44 -8.54
C SER A 27 -6.71 6.54 -9.17
N GLN A 28 -6.74 7.73 -8.58
CA GLN A 28 -7.50 8.86 -9.12
C GLN A 28 -6.94 9.35 -10.46
N GLU A 29 -5.62 9.43 -10.60
CA GLU A 29 -4.98 9.81 -11.87
C GLU A 29 -5.35 8.82 -12.99
N LEU A 30 -5.37 7.51 -12.67
CA LEU A 30 -5.74 6.46 -13.61
C LEU A 30 -7.23 6.45 -13.94
N ASP A 31 -8.11 6.75 -12.98
CA ASP A 31 -9.54 6.92 -13.23
C ASP A 31 -9.81 8.12 -14.16
N ASN A 32 -9.07 9.22 -13.96
CA ASN A 32 -9.14 10.40 -14.83
C ASN A 32 -8.62 10.09 -16.25
N LEU A 33 -7.55 9.29 -16.36
CA LEU A 33 -7.06 8.80 -17.64
C LEU A 33 -8.12 7.93 -18.32
N ASP A 34 -8.77 7.02 -17.59
CA ASP A 34 -9.80 6.13 -18.14
C ASP A 34 -11.02 6.88 -18.64
N ALA A 35 -11.45 7.93 -17.93
CA ALA A 35 -12.53 8.80 -18.40
C ALA A 35 -12.17 9.50 -19.73
N GLN A 36 -10.93 9.99 -19.85
CA GLN A 36 -10.45 10.63 -21.08
C GLN A 36 -10.35 9.61 -22.22
N VAL A 37 -9.78 8.44 -21.96
CA VAL A 37 -9.62 7.37 -22.95
C VAL A 37 -10.96 6.87 -23.44
N LYS A 38 -11.95 6.65 -22.57
CA LYS A 38 -13.31 6.25 -22.96
C LYS A 38 -13.96 7.18 -23.98
N SER A 39 -13.64 8.47 -23.96
CA SER A 39 -14.16 9.43 -24.95
C SER A 39 -13.49 9.32 -26.33
N LEU A 40 -12.31 8.73 -26.40
CA LEU A 40 -11.46 8.64 -27.60
C LEU A 40 -11.29 7.20 -28.12
N ILE A 41 -11.60 6.19 -27.31
CA ILE A 41 -11.28 4.79 -27.59
C ILE A 41 -12.00 4.25 -28.82
N ASP A 42 -13.17 4.81 -29.17
CA ASP A 42 -13.90 4.47 -30.40
C ASP A 42 -13.15 4.85 -31.68
N GLN A 43 -12.24 5.82 -31.59
CA GLN A 43 -11.40 6.30 -32.69
C GLN A 43 -10.05 5.57 -32.77
N TRP A 44 -9.71 4.78 -31.76
CA TRP A 44 -8.44 4.04 -31.73
C TRP A 44 -8.53 2.76 -32.56
N ASP A 45 -7.43 2.38 -33.21
CA ASP A 45 -7.31 1.07 -33.84
C ASP A 45 -7.40 -0.06 -32.81
N GLY A 46 -7.81 -1.26 -33.23
CA GLY A 46 -8.05 -2.40 -32.35
C GLY A 46 -6.86 -2.77 -31.45
N GLU A 47 -5.64 -2.70 -31.98
CA GLU A 47 -4.42 -2.99 -31.22
C GLU A 47 -4.18 -1.99 -30.08
N ALA A 48 -4.45 -0.71 -30.31
CA ALA A 48 -4.29 0.33 -29.30
C ALA A 48 -5.31 0.16 -28.16
N ARG A 49 -6.56 -0.23 -28.48
CA ARG A 49 -7.58 -0.55 -27.47
C ARG A 49 -7.14 -1.73 -26.60
N GLU A 50 -6.66 -2.80 -27.23
CA GLU A 50 -6.16 -3.95 -26.48
C GLU A 50 -4.95 -3.63 -25.60
N ALA A 51 -4.00 -2.85 -26.11
CA ALA A 51 -2.83 -2.44 -25.34
C ALA A 51 -3.25 -1.63 -24.10
N TYR A 52 -4.23 -0.74 -24.25
CA TYR A 52 -4.80 0.01 -23.15
C TYR A 52 -5.50 -0.89 -22.12
N TYR A 53 -6.36 -1.82 -22.54
CA TYR A 53 -7.01 -2.74 -21.61
C TYR A 53 -6.01 -3.62 -20.86
N ARG A 54 -4.92 -4.04 -21.51
CA ARG A 54 -3.82 -4.76 -20.85
C ARG A 54 -3.14 -3.90 -19.79
N ALA A 55 -2.79 -2.67 -20.14
CA ALA A 55 -2.22 -1.72 -19.19
C ALA A 55 -3.18 -1.49 -18.01
N GLN A 56 -4.48 -1.36 -18.30
CA GLN A 56 -5.51 -1.16 -17.30
C GLN A 56 -5.59 -2.28 -16.28
N GLN A 57 -5.57 -3.53 -16.75
CA GLN A 57 -5.55 -4.68 -15.86
C GLN A 57 -4.27 -4.72 -15.03
N ASP A 58 -3.11 -4.40 -15.63
CA ASP A 58 -1.82 -4.44 -14.94
C ASP A 58 -1.73 -3.42 -13.81
N TRP A 59 -2.05 -2.14 -14.07
CA TRP A 59 -1.98 -1.13 -13.01
C TRP A 59 -2.98 -1.41 -11.88
N ASN A 60 -4.18 -1.92 -12.21
CA ASN A 60 -5.18 -2.28 -11.21
C ASN A 60 -4.69 -3.43 -10.32
N ALA A 61 -4.06 -4.44 -10.91
CA ALA A 61 -3.43 -5.53 -10.16
C ALA A 61 -2.31 -5.02 -9.25
N LYS A 62 -1.47 -4.10 -9.75
CA LYS A 62 -0.36 -3.52 -8.97
C LYS A 62 -0.85 -2.69 -7.78
N ILE A 63 -1.91 -1.89 -7.95
CA ILE A 63 -2.51 -1.13 -6.85
C ILE A 63 -3.10 -2.08 -5.80
N GLN A 64 -3.77 -3.16 -6.22
CA GLN A 64 -4.29 -4.16 -5.29
C GLN A 64 -3.18 -4.86 -4.50
N GLU A 65 -2.10 -5.25 -5.18
CA GLU A 65 -0.91 -5.85 -4.57
C GLU A 65 -0.29 -4.91 -3.52
N MET A 66 -0.14 -3.63 -3.85
CA MET A 66 0.40 -2.63 -2.93
C MET A 66 -0.48 -2.49 -1.67
N ASN A 67 -1.81 -2.44 -1.84
CA ASN A 67 -2.75 -2.40 -0.72
C ASN A 67 -2.66 -3.65 0.17
N GLN A 68 -2.46 -4.83 -0.42
CA GLN A 68 -2.27 -6.07 0.34
C GLN A 68 -0.98 -6.03 1.17
N ILE A 69 0.13 -5.57 0.58
CA ILE A 69 1.41 -5.43 1.29
C ILE A 69 1.28 -4.44 2.45
N LEU A 70 0.61 -3.29 2.25
CA LEU A 70 0.40 -2.30 3.31
C LEU A 70 -0.43 -2.87 4.47
N ASN A 71 -1.42 -3.71 4.19
CA ASN A 71 -2.19 -4.40 5.21
C ASN A 71 -1.33 -5.40 5.99
N GLN A 72 -0.46 -6.16 5.32
CA GLN A 72 0.47 -7.08 5.98
C GLN A 72 1.47 -6.34 6.88
N ILE A 73 2.03 -5.23 6.40
CA ILE A 73 2.94 -4.37 7.17
C ILE A 73 2.21 -3.85 8.43
N SER A 74 1.00 -3.33 8.28
CA SER A 74 0.22 -2.81 9.41
C SER A 74 -0.08 -3.89 10.46
N GLN A 75 -0.41 -5.11 10.04
CA GLN A 75 -0.63 -6.24 10.96
C GLN A 75 0.66 -6.62 11.70
N ALA A 76 1.79 -6.71 10.99
CA ALA A 76 3.08 -7.03 11.61
C ALA A 76 3.49 -5.95 12.63
N THR A 77 3.33 -4.66 12.30
CA THR A 77 3.62 -3.55 13.21
C THR A 77 2.77 -3.59 14.47
N SER A 78 1.47 -3.86 14.33
CA SER A 78 0.56 -3.99 15.47
C SER A 78 0.93 -5.16 16.40
N GLN A 79 1.34 -6.30 15.83
CA GLN A 79 1.82 -7.45 16.59
C GLN A 79 3.11 -7.12 17.36
N ILE A 80 4.07 -6.44 16.71
CA ILE A 80 5.31 -6.00 17.35
C ILE A 80 5.01 -5.02 18.50
N ALA A 81 4.16 -4.02 18.28
CA ALA A 81 3.79 -3.05 19.31
C ALA A 81 3.14 -3.72 20.53
N SER A 82 2.24 -4.68 20.30
CA SER A 82 1.58 -5.45 21.38
C SER A 82 2.58 -6.27 22.19
N GLN A 83 3.52 -6.95 21.53
CA GLN A 83 4.57 -7.73 22.19
C GLN A 83 5.51 -6.84 23.02
N TYR A 84 5.81 -5.63 22.55
CA TYR A 84 6.62 -4.66 23.30
C TYR A 84 5.92 -4.23 24.61
N VAL A 85 4.64 -3.86 24.54
CA VAL A 85 3.85 -3.46 25.72
C VAL A 85 3.74 -4.61 26.72
N GLU A 86 3.51 -5.83 26.23
CA GLU A 86 3.43 -7.00 27.10
C GLU A 86 4.76 -7.33 27.78
N SER A 87 5.88 -7.25 27.04
CA SER A 87 7.23 -7.45 27.58
C SER A 87 7.60 -6.39 28.62
N ASP A 88 7.23 -5.13 28.38
CA ASP A 88 7.48 -4.03 29.30
C ASP A 88 6.67 -4.19 30.59
N ASN A 89 5.37 -4.50 30.49
CA ASN A 89 4.51 -4.77 31.64
C ASN A 89 5.02 -5.94 32.50
N ARG A 90 5.48 -7.03 31.86
CA ARG A 90 6.08 -8.18 32.58
C ARG A 90 7.38 -7.82 33.27
N SER A 91 8.17 -6.90 32.69
CA SER A 91 9.41 -6.42 33.28
C SER A 91 9.12 -5.49 34.46
N ALA A 92 8.18 -4.55 34.31
CA ALA A 92 7.71 -3.66 35.36
C ALA A 92 7.08 -4.41 36.54
N ALA A 93 6.37 -5.52 36.30
CA ALA A 93 5.82 -6.35 37.37
C ALA A 93 6.86 -7.17 38.17
N ARG A 94 8.12 -7.22 37.71
CA ARG A 94 9.21 -7.95 38.36
C ARG A 94 10.14 -7.05 39.19
N PHE A 95 9.96 -5.74 39.12
CA PHE A 95 10.67 -4.73 39.93
C PHE A 95 9.72 -4.12 40.96
#